data_AF-A0A944GF12-F1
#
_entry.id   AF-A0A944GF12-F1
#
_cell.length_a   1.000
_cell.length_b   1.000
_cell.length_c   1.000
_cell.angle_alpha   90.00
_cell.angle_beta   90.00
_cell.angle_gamma   90.00
#
_symmetry.space_group_name_H-M   'P 1'
#
loop_
_entity.id
_entity.type
_entity.pdbx_description
1 polymer ?
#
loop_
_entity_poly.entity_id
_entity_poly.type
_entity_poly.pdbx_seq_one_letter_code
_entity_poly.pdbx_strand_id
1 'polypeptide(L)'
;MPNTPLKLFIDHFAEAQRALGFENEKDHPEVAPSQFELNYRCAEALIACDQVQIYKLLARQIAAMNGLTACFLPKPLMKVNGSGMHANISVSQHGKNLMFDPAGVGQFSEFGWQCVDRVLYHARDFCLVANSSVNSYRRLDPNFEAPNDIRVSTNDRSAIIRLPKGNERTSRFELRAVGPDANPYLLVYVLLQLMMEKYPKITPEMRNNESHKLPGNIYDAIADFEQSAAMKQILGAENHAKYASLKRAVANRSPHDLGNRIKRGEIVFHHEVTNQCLWTDF
;
A
#
# COMPACT_ATOMS: atom_id res chain seq x y z
N MET A 1 -18.29 -4.71 -24.73
CA MET A 1 -19.73 -4.92 -25.01
C MET A 1 -20.50 -4.69 -23.71
N PRO A 2 -21.71 -4.13 -23.74
CA PRO A 2 -22.59 -4.14 -22.57
C PRO A 2 -22.80 -5.61 -22.13
N ASN A 3 -22.82 -5.86 -20.82
CA ASN A 3 -23.01 -7.17 -20.16
C ASN A 3 -21.82 -8.16 -20.14
N THR A 4 -20.55 -7.72 -20.22
CA THR A 4 -19.45 -8.62 -19.85
C THR A 4 -19.44 -8.86 -18.33
N PRO A 5 -19.03 -10.04 -17.83
CA PRO A 5 -18.96 -10.32 -16.39
C PRO A 5 -18.17 -9.26 -15.61
N LEU A 6 -17.07 -8.76 -16.19
CA LEU A 6 -16.26 -7.70 -15.59
C LEU A 6 -17.02 -6.37 -15.49
N LYS A 7 -17.78 -5.98 -16.52
CA LYS A 7 -18.57 -4.74 -16.49
C LYS A 7 -19.68 -4.83 -15.45
N LEU A 8 -20.40 -5.95 -15.39
CA LEU A 8 -21.43 -6.20 -14.37
C LEU A 8 -20.84 -6.13 -12.96
N PHE A 9 -19.67 -6.73 -12.74
CA PHE A 9 -18.97 -6.62 -11.47
C PHE A 9 -18.64 -5.15 -11.12
N ILE A 10 -18.06 -4.38 -12.06
CA ILE A 10 -17.71 -2.97 -11.83
C ILE A 10 -18.95 -2.14 -11.48
N ASP A 11 -20.05 -2.34 -12.21
CA ASP A 11 -21.29 -1.59 -12.00
C ASP A 11 -21.91 -1.92 -10.63
N HIS A 12 -22.05 -3.21 -10.31
CA HIS A 12 -22.56 -3.63 -9.00
C HIS A 12 -21.67 -3.15 -7.84
N PHE A 13 -20.35 -3.17 -8.03
CA PHE A 13 -19.41 -2.71 -7.01
C PHE A 13 -19.48 -1.20 -6.80
N ALA A 14 -19.56 -0.43 -7.87
CA ALA A 14 -19.74 1.02 -7.80
C ALA A 14 -21.06 1.41 -7.12
N GLU A 15 -22.16 0.71 -7.42
CA GLU A 15 -23.46 0.95 -6.76
C GLU A 15 -23.42 0.61 -5.27
N ALA A 16 -22.82 -0.52 -4.89
CA ALA A 16 -22.70 -0.88 -3.48
C ALA A 16 -21.88 0.15 -2.69
N GLN A 17 -20.80 0.68 -3.28
CA GLN A 17 -20.02 1.75 -2.67
C GLN A 17 -20.79 3.07 -2.56
N ARG A 18 -21.56 3.46 -3.59
CA ARG A 18 -22.46 4.62 -3.53
C ARG A 18 -23.47 4.48 -2.40
N ALA A 19 -24.11 3.32 -2.27
CA ALA A 19 -25.09 3.04 -1.22
C ALA A 19 -24.48 3.12 0.19
N LEU A 20 -23.19 2.85 0.33
CA LEU A 20 -22.45 2.91 1.60
C LEU A 20 -21.73 4.24 1.82
N GLY A 21 -21.94 5.25 0.96
CA GLY A 21 -21.43 6.59 1.15
C GLY A 21 -19.93 6.76 0.91
N PHE A 22 -19.33 5.94 0.03
CA PHE A 22 -17.89 6.06 -0.31
C PHE A 22 -17.56 7.34 -1.11
N GLU A 23 -18.55 8.00 -1.72
CA GLU A 23 -18.33 9.16 -2.59
C GLU A 23 -17.31 8.87 -3.72
N ASN A 24 -17.63 7.91 -4.58
CA ASN A 24 -16.75 7.46 -5.67
C ASN A 24 -16.27 8.62 -6.55
N GLU A 25 -14.96 8.70 -6.79
CA GLU A 25 -14.34 9.77 -7.57
C GLU A 25 -14.03 9.34 -9.01
N LYS A 26 -13.49 8.13 -9.18
CA LYS A 26 -13.03 7.65 -10.48
C LYS A 26 -12.95 6.13 -10.49
N ASP A 27 -13.50 5.52 -11.52
CA ASP A 27 -13.30 4.11 -11.87
C ASP A 27 -12.58 4.00 -13.22
N HIS A 28 -11.61 3.09 -13.32
CA HIS A 28 -11.00 2.78 -14.62
C HIS A 28 -10.41 1.37 -14.66
N PRO A 29 -10.36 0.76 -15.85
CA PRO A 29 -9.46 -0.37 -16.06
C PRO A 29 -8.02 0.09 -15.81
N GLU A 30 -7.24 -0.82 -15.25
CA GLU A 30 -5.81 -0.65 -15.04
C GLU A 30 -5.01 -1.29 -16.16
N VAL A 31 -3.68 -1.19 -16.09
CA VAL A 31 -2.76 -1.61 -17.16
C VAL A 31 -2.85 -3.11 -17.46
N ALA A 32 -2.95 -3.97 -16.45
CA ALA A 32 -3.01 -5.41 -16.67
C ALA A 32 -4.44 -5.90 -17.04
N PRO A 33 -4.55 -6.99 -17.83
CA PRO A 33 -5.85 -7.58 -18.14
C PRO A 33 -6.67 -7.92 -16.88
N SER A 34 -7.94 -7.52 -16.86
CA SER A 34 -8.86 -7.69 -15.73
C SER A 34 -8.42 -7.01 -14.42
N GLN A 35 -7.45 -6.10 -14.48
CA GLN A 35 -7.11 -5.19 -13.39
C GLN A 35 -8.01 -3.96 -13.47
N PHE A 36 -8.51 -3.48 -12.34
CA PHE A 36 -9.33 -2.29 -12.26
C PHE A 36 -9.06 -1.55 -10.94
N GLU A 37 -9.25 -0.24 -10.97
CA GLU A 37 -9.15 0.64 -9.82
C GLU A 37 -10.45 1.43 -9.70
N LEU A 38 -11.01 1.47 -8.48
CA LEU A 38 -12.13 2.34 -8.14
C LEU A 38 -11.73 3.19 -6.93
N ASN A 39 -11.53 4.47 -7.20
CA ASN A 39 -11.16 5.48 -6.22
C ASN A 39 -12.39 6.11 -5.59
N TYR A 40 -12.28 6.39 -4.31
CA TYR A 40 -13.29 7.01 -3.49
C TYR A 40 -12.67 8.13 -2.67
N ARG A 41 -13.52 9.01 -2.17
CA ARG A 41 -13.07 10.23 -1.49
C ARG A 41 -12.25 9.91 -0.25
N CYS A 42 -11.24 10.72 0.02
CA CYS A 42 -10.46 10.60 1.25
C CYS A 42 -11.32 10.87 2.50
N ALA A 43 -10.94 10.26 3.61
CA ALA A 43 -11.60 10.39 4.90
C ALA A 43 -10.55 10.55 6.02
N GLU A 44 -11.03 10.80 7.24
CA GLU A 44 -10.17 10.76 8.43
C GLU A 44 -9.51 9.38 8.57
N ALA A 45 -8.31 9.37 9.14
CA ALA A 45 -7.40 8.23 9.17
C ALA A 45 -8.07 6.88 9.54
N LEU A 46 -8.86 6.85 10.62
CA LEU A 46 -9.53 5.63 11.08
C LEU A 46 -10.63 5.19 10.11
N ILE A 47 -11.47 6.13 9.67
CA ILE A 47 -12.56 5.88 8.69
C ILE A 47 -11.98 5.37 7.38
N ALA A 48 -10.88 5.94 6.90
CA ALA A 48 -10.19 5.47 5.70
C ALA A 48 -9.71 4.02 5.84
N CYS A 49 -9.23 3.62 7.03
CA CYS A 49 -8.84 2.24 7.30
C CYS A 49 -10.04 1.28 7.27
N ASP A 50 -11.17 1.67 7.88
CA ASP A 50 -12.43 0.92 7.83
C ASP A 50 -12.92 0.77 6.38
N GLN A 51 -12.91 1.86 5.62
CA GLN A 51 -13.30 1.89 4.21
C GLN A 51 -12.43 0.96 3.36
N VAL A 52 -11.10 0.91 3.57
CA VAL A 52 -10.23 -0.06 2.86
C VAL A 52 -10.64 -1.51 3.15
N GLN A 53 -11.00 -1.82 4.39
CA GLN A 53 -11.43 -3.17 4.76
C GLN A 53 -12.79 -3.51 4.15
N ILE A 54 -13.75 -2.58 4.21
CA ILE A 54 -15.07 -2.71 3.61
C ILE A 54 -14.97 -2.83 2.08
N TYR A 55 -14.13 -2.02 1.44
CA TYR A 55 -13.86 -2.08 0.00
C TYR A 55 -13.44 -3.48 -0.42
N LYS A 56 -12.45 -4.06 0.28
CA LYS A 56 -11.96 -5.41 -0.01
C LYS A 56 -13.05 -6.46 0.21
N LEU A 57 -13.84 -6.33 1.28
CA LEU A 57 -14.96 -7.24 1.55
C LEU A 57 -16.02 -7.19 0.45
N LEU A 58 -16.49 -6.00 0.11
CA LEU A 58 -17.51 -5.79 -0.94
C LEU A 58 -17.04 -6.29 -2.30
N ALA A 59 -15.80 -5.97 -2.69
CA ALA A 59 -15.21 -6.45 -3.93
C ALA A 59 -15.26 -7.99 -4.01
N ARG A 60 -14.95 -8.68 -2.90
CA ARG A 60 -14.98 -10.16 -2.86
C ARG A 60 -16.39 -10.71 -2.92
N GLN A 61 -17.32 -10.15 -2.16
CA GLN A 61 -18.72 -10.59 -2.15
C GLN A 61 -19.37 -10.42 -3.52
N ILE A 62 -19.19 -9.25 -4.12
CA ILE A 62 -19.78 -8.93 -5.42
C ILE A 62 -19.10 -9.74 -6.52
N ALA A 63 -17.78 -9.92 -6.48
CA ALA A 63 -17.10 -10.82 -7.42
C ALA A 63 -17.68 -12.23 -7.33
N ALA A 64 -17.83 -12.79 -6.13
CA ALA A 64 -18.39 -14.12 -5.92
C ALA A 64 -19.83 -14.24 -6.47
N MET A 65 -20.68 -13.23 -6.24
CA MET A 65 -22.05 -13.19 -6.80
C MET A 65 -22.07 -13.17 -8.34
N ASN A 66 -21.01 -12.67 -8.98
CA ASN A 66 -20.86 -12.62 -10.43
C ASN A 66 -20.03 -13.82 -10.97
N GLY A 67 -19.75 -14.84 -10.15
CA GLY A 67 -18.94 -16.00 -10.55
C GLY A 67 -17.46 -15.69 -10.76
N LEU A 68 -16.96 -14.60 -10.17
CA LEU A 68 -15.58 -14.13 -10.25
C LEU A 68 -14.89 -14.21 -8.88
N THR A 69 -13.58 -13.99 -8.85
CA THR A 69 -12.82 -13.86 -7.61
C THR A 69 -12.01 -12.56 -7.61
N ALA A 70 -12.23 -11.70 -6.62
CA ALA A 70 -11.44 -10.48 -6.45
C ALA A 70 -10.10 -10.77 -5.76
N CYS A 71 -9.00 -10.36 -6.39
CA CYS A 71 -7.65 -10.61 -5.90
C CYS A 71 -6.92 -9.33 -5.48
N PHE A 72 -6.46 -9.32 -4.23
CA PHE A 72 -5.69 -8.24 -3.61
C PHE A 72 -4.26 -8.66 -3.30
N LEU A 73 -3.74 -9.67 -4.00
CA LEU A 73 -2.30 -9.97 -3.96
C LEU A 73 -1.55 -8.85 -4.68
N PRO A 74 -0.40 -8.38 -4.15
CA PRO A 74 0.41 -7.38 -4.84
C PRO A 74 0.89 -7.80 -6.24
N LYS A 75 1.18 -9.08 -6.44
CA LYS A 75 1.66 -9.64 -7.72
C LYS A 75 1.07 -11.04 -7.95
N PRO A 76 -0.20 -11.14 -8.38
CA PRO A 76 -0.84 -12.43 -8.61
C PRO A 76 -0.27 -13.15 -9.83
N LEU A 77 0.15 -12.39 -10.85
CA LEU A 77 0.67 -12.90 -12.12
C LEU A 77 2.05 -12.31 -12.41
N MET A 78 2.95 -13.15 -12.91
CA MET A 78 4.26 -12.72 -13.41
C MET A 78 4.11 -12.06 -14.79
N LYS A 79 5.05 -11.18 -15.17
CA LYS A 79 5.12 -10.50 -16.47
C LYS A 79 4.01 -9.48 -16.79
N VAL A 80 3.01 -9.29 -15.93
CA VAL A 80 2.02 -8.21 -16.02
C VAL A 80 2.12 -7.28 -14.80
N ASN A 81 1.47 -6.11 -14.84
CA ASN A 81 1.46 -5.18 -13.72
C ASN A 81 0.94 -5.82 -12.42
N GLY A 82 1.52 -5.40 -11.30
CA GLY A 82 1.02 -5.75 -9.96
C GLY A 82 -0.04 -4.77 -9.48
N SER A 83 -0.67 -5.08 -8.36
CA SER A 83 -1.66 -4.22 -7.70
C SER A 83 -1.03 -3.48 -6.53
N GLY A 84 -1.30 -2.18 -6.45
CA GLY A 84 -0.91 -1.32 -5.33
C GLY A 84 -2.09 -0.81 -4.54
N MET A 85 -1.80 -0.22 -3.38
CA MET A 85 -2.75 0.56 -2.60
C MET A 85 -2.10 1.89 -2.26
N HIS A 86 -2.00 2.80 -3.22
CA HIS A 86 -1.34 4.08 -3.00
C HIS A 86 -2.02 4.86 -1.86
N ALA A 87 -1.24 5.29 -0.88
CA ALA A 87 -1.74 6.05 0.25
C ALA A 87 -1.55 7.55 0.01
N ASN A 88 -2.66 8.26 -0.21
CA ASN A 88 -2.69 9.71 -0.33
C ASN A 88 -2.88 10.32 1.06
N ILE A 89 -1.89 11.08 1.55
CA ILE A 89 -1.86 11.55 2.95
C ILE A 89 -1.75 13.07 3.00
N SER A 90 -2.67 13.68 3.74
CA SER A 90 -2.64 15.09 4.13
C SER A 90 -2.87 15.24 5.62
N VAL A 91 -2.41 16.36 6.20
CA VAL A 91 -2.63 16.70 7.60
C VAL A 91 -3.32 18.04 7.66
N SER A 92 -4.41 18.10 8.40
CA SER A 92 -5.21 19.31 8.57
C SER A 92 -5.36 19.65 10.06
N GLN A 93 -5.39 20.93 10.37
CA GLN A 93 -5.64 21.43 11.71
C GLN A 93 -6.71 22.54 11.62
N HIS A 94 -7.78 22.40 12.41
CA HIS A 94 -8.92 23.33 12.40
C HIS A 94 -9.46 23.63 10.98
N GLY A 95 -9.56 22.61 10.14
CA GLY A 95 -10.06 22.72 8.75
C GLY A 95 -9.07 23.27 7.74
N LYS A 96 -7.86 23.67 8.15
CA LYS A 96 -6.79 24.13 7.25
C LYS A 96 -5.80 23.00 6.96
N ASN A 97 -5.52 22.75 5.68
CA ASN A 97 -4.49 21.81 5.27
C ASN A 97 -3.10 22.38 5.57
N LEU A 98 -2.34 21.71 6.43
CA LEU A 98 -1.01 22.13 6.86
C LEU A 98 0.08 21.84 5.83
N MET A 99 -0.21 21.03 4.80
CA MET A 99 0.75 20.67 3.75
C MET A 99 0.72 21.62 2.55
N PHE A 100 -0.19 22.58 2.51
CA PHE A 100 -0.25 23.57 1.42
C PHE A 100 0.49 24.85 1.78
N ASP A 101 1.33 25.32 0.85
CA ASP A 101 1.89 26.66 0.89
C ASP A 101 2.04 27.16 -0.55
N PRO A 102 1.33 28.21 -0.99
CA PRO A 102 1.42 28.70 -2.36
C PRO A 102 2.83 29.21 -2.73
N ALA A 103 3.64 29.61 -1.76
CA ALA A 103 5.02 30.07 -1.97
C ALA A 103 6.06 28.94 -1.80
N GLY A 104 5.66 27.79 -1.25
CA GLY A 104 6.53 26.64 -1.04
C GLY A 104 6.94 25.95 -2.35
N VAL A 105 8.09 25.28 -2.33
CA VAL A 105 8.55 24.47 -3.47
C VAL A 105 7.52 23.37 -3.75
N GLY A 106 6.97 23.36 -4.97
CA GLY A 106 5.89 22.44 -5.35
C GLY A 106 4.51 22.79 -4.78
N GLN A 107 4.32 24.03 -4.29
CA GLN A 107 3.13 24.47 -3.54
C GLN A 107 2.90 23.67 -2.25
N PHE A 108 3.99 23.21 -1.66
CA PHE A 108 4.02 22.32 -0.51
C PHE A 108 4.73 23.01 0.65
N SER A 109 4.12 22.97 1.83
CA SER A 109 4.63 23.69 3.00
C SER A 109 5.91 23.05 3.56
N GLU A 110 6.65 23.81 4.36
CA GLU A 110 7.79 23.27 5.11
C GLU A 110 7.37 22.08 6.00
N PHE A 111 6.20 22.18 6.65
CA PHE A 111 5.64 21.08 7.44
C PHE A 111 5.40 19.83 6.60
N GLY A 112 4.82 19.98 5.40
CA GLY A 112 4.62 18.87 4.47
C GLY A 112 5.95 18.22 4.08
N TRP A 113 6.95 19.03 3.73
CA TRP A 113 8.28 18.53 3.39
C TRP A 113 8.93 17.78 4.55
N GLN A 114 8.83 18.27 5.79
CA GLN A 114 9.31 17.57 6.98
C GLN A 114 8.61 16.22 7.19
N CYS A 115 7.32 16.10 6.86
CA CYS A 115 6.61 14.82 6.91
C CYS A 115 7.15 13.84 5.86
N VAL A 116 7.31 14.30 4.60
CA VAL A 116 7.87 13.50 3.50
C VAL A 116 9.27 13.02 3.84
N ASP A 117 10.09 13.90 4.40
CA ASP A 117 11.45 13.63 4.86
C ASP A 117 11.53 12.49 5.88
N ARG A 118 10.68 12.53 6.91
CA ARG A 118 10.63 11.47 7.92
C ARG A 118 10.17 10.15 7.33
N VAL A 119 9.18 10.17 6.43
CA VAL A 119 8.72 8.97 5.74
C VAL A 119 9.83 8.39 4.85
N LEU A 120 10.57 9.21 4.10
CA LEU A 120 11.69 8.73 3.29
C LEU A 120 12.83 8.17 4.16
N TYR A 121 13.15 8.82 5.28
CA TYR A 121 14.19 8.35 6.20
C TYR A 121 13.91 6.93 6.71
N HIS A 122 12.67 6.65 7.09
CA HIS A 122 12.24 5.37 7.63
C HIS A 122 11.69 4.41 6.57
N ALA A 123 11.87 4.69 5.27
CA ALA A 123 11.27 3.90 4.20
C ALA A 123 11.63 2.41 4.27
N ARG A 124 12.87 2.09 4.65
CA ARG A 124 13.32 0.70 4.88
C ARG A 124 12.72 0.12 6.16
N ASP A 125 12.72 0.89 7.25
CA ASP A 125 12.20 0.49 8.55
C ASP A 125 10.75 0.02 8.51
N PHE A 126 9.86 0.80 7.87
CA PHE A 126 8.44 0.42 7.78
C PHE A 126 8.11 -0.43 6.54
N CYS A 127 9.09 -0.78 5.69
CA CYS A 127 8.83 -1.50 4.44
C CYS A 127 8.04 -2.79 4.67
N LEU A 128 8.37 -3.56 5.70
CA LEU A 128 7.65 -4.79 6.06
C LEU A 128 6.19 -4.54 6.46
N VAL A 129 5.89 -3.38 7.06
CA VAL A 129 4.51 -2.98 7.39
C VAL A 129 3.73 -2.64 6.13
N ALA A 130 4.34 -1.86 5.23
CA ALA A 130 3.73 -1.45 3.96
C ALA A 130 3.65 -2.56 2.90
N ASN A 131 4.47 -3.60 3.03
CA ASN A 131 4.59 -4.71 2.08
C ASN A 131 4.69 -6.02 2.87
N SER A 132 3.52 -6.53 3.27
CA SER A 132 3.38 -7.46 4.38
C SER A 132 3.57 -8.94 4.03
N SER A 133 3.72 -9.30 2.75
CA SER A 133 3.82 -10.69 2.31
C SER A 133 5.03 -10.92 1.41
N VAL A 134 5.44 -12.19 1.25
CA VAL A 134 6.47 -12.59 0.28
C VAL A 134 6.08 -12.11 -1.13
N ASN A 135 4.78 -12.08 -1.44
CA ASN A 135 4.26 -11.68 -2.74
C ASN A 135 4.42 -10.17 -2.99
N SER A 136 4.41 -9.32 -1.96
CA SER A 136 4.66 -7.88 -2.09
C SER A 136 6.01 -7.57 -2.74
N TYR A 137 7.04 -8.34 -2.43
CA TYR A 137 8.40 -8.10 -2.94
C TYR A 137 8.57 -8.52 -4.40
N ARG A 138 7.70 -9.40 -4.93
CA ARG A 138 7.62 -9.65 -6.38
C ARG A 138 7.03 -8.48 -7.14
N ARG A 139 6.27 -7.60 -6.46
CA ARG A 139 5.80 -6.34 -7.00
C ARG A 139 6.93 -5.31 -7.01
N LEU A 140 7.67 -5.16 -5.91
CA LEU A 140 8.76 -4.19 -5.70
C LEU A 140 10.07 -4.50 -6.44
N ASP A 141 10.13 -5.61 -7.17
CA ASP A 141 11.28 -6.00 -7.98
C ASP A 141 11.60 -4.91 -9.02
N PRO A 142 12.84 -4.39 -9.09
CA PRO A 142 13.24 -3.37 -10.06
C PRO A 142 12.98 -3.73 -11.53
N ASN A 143 12.83 -5.01 -11.86
CA ASN A 143 12.54 -5.49 -13.20
C ASN A 143 11.05 -5.36 -13.59
N PHE A 144 10.17 -4.96 -12.67
CA PHE A 144 8.74 -4.77 -12.89
C PHE A 144 8.30 -3.40 -12.33
N GLU A 145 7.30 -2.76 -12.94
CA GLU A 145 6.97 -1.31 -12.86
C GLU A 145 6.62 -0.69 -11.48
N ALA A 146 6.86 -1.36 -10.34
CA ALA A 146 6.53 -0.80 -9.03
C ALA A 146 7.65 0.08 -8.46
N PRO A 147 7.30 1.18 -7.77
CA PRO A 147 8.27 2.10 -7.22
C PRO A 147 9.05 1.50 -6.05
N ASN A 148 10.38 1.53 -6.15
CA ASN A 148 11.28 1.06 -5.09
C ASN A 148 12.43 2.04 -4.79
N ASP A 149 12.55 3.15 -5.51
CA ASP A 149 13.56 4.17 -5.24
C ASP A 149 13.10 5.06 -4.09
N ILE A 150 13.88 5.12 -3.02
CA ILE A 150 13.59 5.92 -1.83
C ILE A 150 13.88 7.39 -2.15
N ARG A 151 12.91 8.01 -2.82
CA ARG A 151 12.92 9.41 -3.22
C ARG A 151 11.51 9.94 -3.41
N VAL A 152 11.43 11.24 -3.62
CA VAL A 152 10.22 11.97 -3.94
C VAL A 152 10.30 12.56 -5.34
N SER A 153 9.21 12.46 -6.10
CA SER A 153 9.13 13.07 -7.42
C SER A 153 7.72 13.60 -7.72
N THR A 154 7.60 14.57 -8.62
CA THR A 154 6.30 15.04 -9.10
C THR A 154 5.78 14.19 -10.27
N ASN A 155 6.67 13.67 -11.11
CA ASN A 155 6.34 13.03 -12.38
C ASN A 155 6.89 11.60 -12.53
N ASP A 156 7.90 11.23 -11.74
CA ASP A 156 8.56 9.95 -11.87
C ASP A 156 7.81 8.85 -11.14
N ARG A 157 7.54 7.75 -11.86
CA ARG A 157 6.74 6.64 -11.36
C ARG A 157 7.53 5.63 -10.53
N SER A 158 8.88 5.65 -10.56
CA SER A 158 9.71 4.73 -9.75
C SER A 158 10.01 5.25 -8.34
N ALA A 159 9.76 6.55 -8.08
CA ALA A 159 9.82 7.14 -6.75
C ALA A 159 8.73 6.58 -5.82
N ILE A 160 9.09 6.20 -4.60
CA ILE A 160 8.11 5.69 -3.62
C ILE A 160 7.12 6.77 -3.17
N ILE A 161 7.51 8.04 -3.19
CA ILE A 161 6.62 9.17 -2.92
C ILE A 161 6.43 9.98 -4.18
N ARG A 162 5.16 10.24 -4.54
CA ARG A 162 4.80 11.28 -5.50
C ARG A 162 4.25 12.50 -4.78
N LEU A 163 4.55 13.69 -5.29
CA LEU A 163 3.89 14.94 -4.91
C LEU A 163 2.94 15.39 -6.03
N PRO A 164 1.64 15.04 -5.96
CA PRO A 164 0.66 15.54 -6.91
C PRO A 164 0.51 17.05 -6.79
N LYS A 165 0.26 17.73 -7.91
CA LYS A 165 -0.14 19.14 -7.89
C LYS A 165 -1.44 19.28 -7.10
N GLY A 166 -1.41 20.06 -6.02
CA GLY A 166 -2.54 20.30 -5.12
C GLY A 166 -2.90 21.77 -4.98
N ASN A 167 -3.92 22.04 -4.16
CA ASN A 167 -4.31 23.38 -3.72
C ASN A 167 -4.52 23.37 -2.19
N GLU A 168 -5.05 24.45 -1.63
CA GLU A 168 -5.33 24.60 -0.19
C GLU A 168 -6.15 23.45 0.41
N ARG A 169 -6.96 22.75 -0.39
CA ARG A 169 -7.75 21.61 0.06
C ARG A 169 -7.08 20.28 -0.25
N THR A 170 -6.42 20.15 -1.41
CA THR A 170 -5.99 18.85 -1.98
C THR A 170 -4.50 18.56 -1.88
N SER A 171 -3.69 19.48 -1.32
CA SER A 171 -2.25 19.28 -1.10
C SER A 171 -1.99 18.07 -0.21
N ARG A 172 -1.10 17.18 -0.67
CA ARG A 172 -0.81 15.87 -0.07
C ARG A 172 0.44 15.27 -0.67
N PHE A 173 0.97 14.22 -0.04
CA PHE A 173 1.91 13.31 -0.69
C PHE A 173 1.23 11.95 -0.95
N GLU A 174 1.67 11.25 -1.98
CA GLU A 174 1.21 9.91 -2.37
C GLU A 174 2.33 8.89 -2.10
N LEU A 175 2.16 8.02 -1.12
CA LEU A 175 3.06 6.89 -0.88
C LEU A 175 2.61 5.69 -1.73
N ARG A 176 3.40 5.35 -2.74
CA ARG A 176 3.05 4.41 -3.83
C ARG A 176 3.50 2.97 -3.57
N ALA A 177 4.50 2.80 -2.71
CA ALA A 177 5.11 1.50 -2.42
C ALA A 177 4.21 0.56 -1.62
N VAL A 178 3.05 1.01 -1.14
CA VAL A 178 2.15 0.22 -0.27
C VAL A 178 1.45 -0.89 -1.07
N GLY A 179 1.54 -2.12 -0.56
CA GLY A 179 0.81 -3.28 -1.06
C GLY A 179 -0.63 -3.34 -0.52
N PRO A 180 -1.60 -3.86 -1.31
CA PRO A 180 -2.98 -4.06 -0.86
C PRO A 180 -3.15 -5.10 0.26
N ASP A 181 -2.10 -5.89 0.52
CA ASP A 181 -1.98 -6.85 1.61
C ASP A 181 -1.46 -6.23 2.92
N ALA A 182 -1.12 -4.94 2.92
CA ALA A 182 -0.83 -4.20 4.14
C ALA A 182 -2.07 -4.12 5.04
N ASN A 183 -1.85 -4.17 6.35
CA ASN A 183 -2.89 -3.84 7.31
C ASN A 183 -3.03 -2.30 7.34
N PRO A 184 -4.18 -1.73 6.91
CA PRO A 184 -4.30 -0.28 6.78
C PRO A 184 -4.18 0.45 8.11
N TYR A 185 -4.69 -0.11 9.22
CA TYR A 185 -4.58 0.50 10.54
C TYR A 185 -3.14 0.59 11.00
N LEU A 186 -2.38 -0.50 10.85
CA LEU A 186 -0.98 -0.55 11.25
C LEU A 186 -0.14 0.41 10.40
N LEU A 187 -0.38 0.43 9.08
CA LEU A 187 0.29 1.33 8.16
C LEU A 187 0.03 2.80 8.54
N VAL A 188 -1.23 3.19 8.71
CA VAL A 188 -1.60 4.57 9.03
C VAL A 188 -1.06 4.98 10.40
N TYR A 189 -1.13 4.09 11.40
CA TYR A 189 -0.55 4.33 12.72
C TYR A 189 0.96 4.59 12.64
N VAL A 190 1.71 3.71 11.96
CA VAL A 190 3.16 3.86 11.78
C VAL A 190 3.50 5.15 11.05
N LEU A 191 2.84 5.43 9.91
CA LEU A 191 3.09 6.65 9.14
C LEU A 191 2.79 7.91 9.96
N LEU A 192 1.71 7.93 10.75
CA LEU A 192 1.40 9.05 11.61
C LEU A 192 2.48 9.29 12.68
N GLN A 193 2.94 8.22 13.35
CA GLN A 193 4.02 8.33 14.34
C GLN A 193 5.31 8.84 13.71
N LEU A 194 5.71 8.28 12.57
CA LEU A 194 6.91 8.71 11.82
C LEU A 194 6.82 10.17 11.39
N MET A 195 5.68 10.61 10.86
CA MET A 195 5.48 12.02 10.48
C MET A 195 5.55 12.96 11.68
N MET A 196 5.26 12.49 12.89
CA MET A 196 5.33 13.28 14.13
C MET A 196 6.69 13.21 14.84
N GLU A 197 7.62 12.36 14.39
CA GLU A 197 8.95 12.27 14.99
C GLU A 197 9.70 13.61 14.93
N LYS A 198 10.52 13.91 15.93
CA LYS A 198 11.25 15.19 15.96
C LYS A 198 12.49 15.20 15.07
N TYR A 199 13.06 14.02 14.83
CA TYR A 199 14.30 13.80 14.09
C TYR A 199 14.16 12.55 13.21
N PRO A 200 14.94 12.44 12.13
CA PRO A 200 15.89 13.43 11.62
C PRO A 200 15.23 14.47 10.71
N LYS A 201 15.91 15.62 10.54
CA LYS A 201 15.65 16.53 9.43
C LYS A 201 16.46 16.04 8.23
N ILE A 202 15.80 15.49 7.23
CA ILE A 202 16.45 15.15 5.95
C ILE A 202 16.69 16.44 5.15
N THR A 203 17.86 16.58 4.55
CA THR A 203 18.15 17.70 3.64
C THR A 203 17.66 17.39 2.21
N PRO A 204 17.40 18.41 1.37
CA PRO A 204 16.99 18.20 -0.02
C PRO A 204 17.92 17.28 -0.82
N GLU A 205 19.22 17.28 -0.55
CA GLU A 205 20.21 16.43 -1.24
C GLU A 205 20.01 14.95 -0.89
N MET A 206 19.66 14.67 0.37
CA MET A 206 19.36 13.31 0.83
C MET A 206 18.06 12.75 0.24
N ARG A 207 17.11 13.62 -0.18
CA ARG A 207 15.84 13.22 -0.81
C ARG A 207 16.00 12.59 -2.19
N ASN A 208 17.12 12.89 -2.87
CA ASN A 208 17.38 12.49 -4.26
C ASN A 208 18.57 11.52 -4.37
N ASN A 209 18.97 10.90 -3.26
CA ASN A 209 20.06 9.94 -3.30
C ASN A 209 19.59 8.61 -3.93
N GLU A 210 19.90 8.44 -5.22
CA GLU A 210 19.54 7.27 -6.06
C GLU A 210 20.07 5.93 -5.53
N SER A 211 20.98 5.94 -4.55
CA SER A 211 21.57 4.73 -3.98
C SER A 211 20.70 4.03 -2.92
N HIS A 212 19.57 4.62 -2.51
CA HIS A 212 18.67 4.02 -1.51
C HIS A 212 17.43 3.39 -2.15
N LYS A 213 17.37 2.06 -2.12
CA LYS A 213 16.20 1.28 -2.57
C LYS A 213 15.52 0.58 -1.41
N LEU A 214 14.23 0.30 -1.57
CA LEU A 214 13.52 -0.62 -0.70
C LEU A 214 14.12 -2.04 -0.79
N PRO A 215 14.02 -2.86 0.27
CA PRO A 215 14.37 -4.27 0.24
C PRO A 215 13.76 -5.02 -0.95
N GLY A 216 14.58 -5.84 -1.63
CA GLY A 216 14.14 -6.64 -2.77
C GLY A 216 13.46 -7.97 -2.38
N ASN A 217 13.52 -8.36 -1.11
CA ASN A 217 12.87 -9.56 -0.59
C ASN A 217 12.40 -9.35 0.86
N ILE A 218 11.53 -10.25 1.33
CA ILE A 218 10.95 -10.15 2.67
C ILE A 218 11.96 -10.37 3.80
N TYR A 219 13.04 -11.14 3.58
CA TYR A 219 14.03 -11.42 4.62
C TYR A 219 14.85 -10.18 4.95
N ASP A 220 15.25 -9.43 3.94
CA ASP A 220 15.93 -8.15 4.11
C ASP A 220 15.02 -7.14 4.80
N ALA A 221 13.74 -7.09 4.43
CA ALA A 221 12.78 -6.22 5.10
C ALA A 221 12.49 -6.61 6.56
N ILE A 222 12.50 -7.91 6.88
CA ILE A 222 12.43 -8.38 8.27
C ILE A 222 13.69 -7.96 9.04
N ALA A 223 14.87 -8.10 8.46
CA ALA A 223 16.12 -7.70 9.08
C ALA A 223 16.17 -6.18 9.35
N ASP A 224 15.78 -5.35 8.37
CA ASP A 224 15.68 -3.90 8.53
C ASP A 224 14.66 -3.55 9.65
N PHE A 225 13.48 -4.18 9.63
CA PHE A 225 12.45 -3.96 10.62
C PHE A 225 12.92 -4.35 12.04
N GLU A 226 13.59 -5.50 12.21
CA GLU A 226 14.12 -5.97 13.50
C GLU A 226 15.20 -5.03 14.07
N GLN A 227 16.00 -4.40 13.20
CA GLN A 227 17.05 -3.45 13.57
C GLN A 227 16.51 -2.04 13.81
N SER A 228 15.32 -1.71 13.29
CA SER A 228 14.74 -0.37 13.43
C SER A 228 14.34 -0.06 14.88
N ALA A 229 15.06 0.89 15.48
CA ALA A 229 14.71 1.48 16.77
C ALA A 229 13.35 2.21 16.72
N ALA A 230 13.06 2.89 15.61
CA ALA A 230 11.79 3.60 15.41
C ALA A 230 10.60 2.63 15.43
N MET A 231 10.67 1.52 14.67
CA MET A 231 9.58 0.54 14.67
C MET A 231 9.41 -0.13 16.04
N LYS A 232 10.51 -0.40 16.74
CA LYS A 232 10.48 -0.95 18.10
C LYS A 232 9.82 0.02 19.10
N GLN A 233 10.09 1.31 18.98
CA GLN A 233 9.48 2.34 19.81
C GLN A 233 7.99 2.50 19.49
N ILE A 234 7.62 2.58 18.20
CA ILE A 234 6.24 2.79 17.76
C ILE A 234 5.33 1.64 18.17
N LEU A 235 5.78 0.39 17.99
CA LEU A 235 4.94 -0.78 18.25
C LEU A 235 5.04 -1.29 19.69
N GLY A 236 6.11 -0.91 20.41
CA GLY A 236 6.54 -1.53 21.64
C GLY A 236 7.32 -2.83 21.37
N ALA A 237 8.29 -3.12 22.24
CA ALA A 237 9.26 -4.20 22.04
C ALA A 237 8.63 -5.58 21.83
N GLU A 238 7.56 -5.89 22.57
CA GLU A 238 6.87 -7.18 22.47
C GLU A 238 6.17 -7.35 21.11
N ASN A 239 5.35 -6.36 20.71
CA ASN A 239 4.61 -6.43 19.45
C ASN A 239 5.55 -6.36 18.24
N HIS A 240 6.61 -5.56 18.33
CA HIS A 240 7.67 -5.49 17.32
C HIS A 240 8.31 -6.88 17.09
N ALA A 241 8.77 -7.53 18.15
CA ALA A 241 9.36 -8.87 18.07
C ALA A 241 8.35 -9.92 17.57
N LYS A 242 7.12 -9.88 18.08
CA LYS A 242 6.05 -10.80 17.67
C LYS A 242 5.70 -10.65 16.19
N TYR A 243 5.59 -9.42 15.70
CA TYR A 243 5.30 -9.14 14.30
C TYR A 243 6.40 -9.69 13.39
N ALA A 244 7.66 -9.39 13.69
CA ALA A 244 8.81 -9.89 12.94
C ALA A 244 8.86 -11.43 12.93
N SER A 245 8.66 -12.05 14.10
CA SER A 245 8.63 -13.52 14.24
C SER A 245 7.52 -14.16 13.40
N LEU A 246 6.32 -13.59 13.39
CA LEU A 246 5.20 -14.12 12.59
C LEU A 246 5.48 -13.98 11.09
N LYS A 247 6.01 -12.84 10.64
CA LYS A 247 6.39 -12.62 9.25
C LYS A 247 7.50 -13.57 8.81
N ARG A 248 8.51 -13.79 9.66
CA ARG A 248 9.59 -14.75 9.43
C ARG A 248 9.07 -16.18 9.36
N ALA A 249 8.16 -16.57 10.24
CA ALA A 249 7.53 -17.90 10.21
C ALA A 249 6.75 -18.13 8.91
N VAL A 250 6.05 -17.11 8.39
CA VAL A 250 5.35 -17.18 7.10
C VAL A 250 6.34 -17.21 5.92
N ALA A 251 7.39 -16.39 5.95
CA ALA A 251 8.41 -16.35 4.90
C ALA A 251 9.19 -17.67 4.79
N ASN A 252 9.56 -18.26 5.93
CA ASN A 252 10.27 -19.53 6.03
C ASN A 252 9.42 -20.75 5.69
N ARG A 253 8.11 -20.59 5.41
CA ARG A 253 7.29 -21.72 4.95
C ARG A 253 7.88 -22.24 3.64
N SER A 254 8.54 -23.38 3.74
CA SER A 254 9.22 -24.06 2.64
C SER A 254 8.22 -24.43 1.55
N PRO A 255 8.38 -23.92 0.31
CA PRO A 255 7.60 -24.41 -0.83
C PRO A 255 7.82 -25.91 -1.08
N HIS A 256 8.99 -26.45 -0.74
CA HIS A 256 9.31 -27.87 -0.85
C HIS A 256 8.47 -28.72 0.13
N ASP A 257 8.23 -28.23 1.35
CA ASP A 257 7.47 -28.97 2.38
C ASP A 257 5.95 -28.74 2.27
N LEU A 258 5.54 -27.63 1.66
CA LEU A 258 4.15 -27.35 1.30
C LEU A 258 3.73 -28.05 0.01
N GLY A 259 4.68 -28.35 -0.87
CA GLY A 259 4.44 -28.83 -2.24
C GLY A 259 3.99 -27.70 -3.17
N ASN A 260 3.77 -28.03 -4.44
CA ASN A 260 3.42 -27.05 -5.48
C ASN A 260 1.93 -26.63 -5.43
N ARG A 261 1.18 -27.12 -4.44
CA ARG A 261 -0.27 -26.94 -4.33
C ARG A 261 -0.62 -26.44 -2.93
N ILE A 262 -1.40 -25.36 -2.90
CA ILE A 262 -1.99 -24.83 -1.68
C ILE A 262 -3.05 -25.82 -1.17
N LYS A 263 -2.91 -26.26 0.09
CA LYS A 263 -3.84 -27.22 0.67
C LYS A 263 -5.13 -26.52 1.09
N ARG A 264 -6.27 -27.20 0.93
CA ARG A 264 -7.61 -26.64 1.21
C ARG A 264 -7.78 -26.12 2.66
N GLY A 265 -7.04 -26.65 3.62
CA GLY A 265 -7.03 -26.16 5.01
C GLY A 265 -6.29 -24.83 5.20
N GLU A 266 -5.39 -24.47 4.28
CA GLU A 266 -4.64 -23.21 4.30
C GLU A 266 -5.46 -22.04 3.73
N ILE A 267 -6.50 -22.37 2.94
CA ILE A 267 -7.47 -21.45 2.32
C ILE A 267 -8.40 -20.83 3.37
N VAL A 268 -8.64 -21.52 4.49
CA VAL A 268 -9.66 -21.14 5.48
C VAL A 268 -9.26 -19.89 6.29
N PHE A 269 -7.98 -19.54 6.35
CA PHE A 269 -7.50 -18.46 7.22
C PHE A 269 -6.83 -17.29 6.48
N HIS A 270 -6.57 -17.42 5.18
CA HIS A 270 -5.87 -16.39 4.40
C HIS A 270 -6.45 -16.28 3.00
N HIS A 271 -7.24 -15.22 2.74
CA HIS A 271 -7.86 -14.97 1.43
C HIS A 271 -6.83 -14.84 0.28
N GLU A 272 -5.60 -14.47 0.59
CA GLU A 272 -4.47 -14.41 -0.36
C GLU A 272 -4.07 -15.80 -0.86
N VAL A 273 -4.23 -16.82 -0.02
CA VAL A 273 -3.97 -18.23 -0.29
C VAL A 273 -5.10 -18.84 -1.12
N THR A 274 -6.35 -18.44 -0.91
CA THR A 274 -7.49 -18.79 -1.78
C THR A 274 -7.25 -18.38 -3.22
N ASN A 275 -6.78 -17.14 -3.43
CA ASN A 275 -6.51 -16.64 -4.77
C ASN A 275 -5.36 -17.41 -5.40
N GLN A 276 -4.22 -17.55 -4.71
CA GLN A 276 -3.08 -18.32 -5.23
C GLN A 276 -3.45 -19.79 -5.57
N CYS A 277 -4.37 -20.40 -4.81
CA CYS A 277 -4.89 -21.75 -5.08
C CYS A 277 -5.72 -21.79 -6.37
N LEU A 278 -6.64 -20.84 -6.56
CA LEU A 278 -7.46 -20.77 -7.78
C LEU A 278 -6.61 -20.47 -9.02
N TRP A 279 -5.50 -19.73 -8.86
CA TRP A 279 -4.55 -19.44 -9.92
C TRP A 279 -3.62 -20.60 -10.28
N THR A 280 -3.48 -21.63 -9.44
CA THR A 280 -2.59 -22.77 -9.74
C THR A 280 -3.19 -23.76 -10.73
N ASP A 281 -4.49 -23.64 -11.00
CA ASP A 281 -5.23 -24.48 -11.95
C ASP A 281 -5.31 -23.84 -13.37
N PHE A 282 -4.66 -22.69 -13.59
CA PHE A 282 -4.49 -22.02 -14.89
C PHE A 282 -3.01 -21.98 -15.29
#